data_AF-A0A2S9ING1-F1
#
_entry.id   AF-A0A2S9ING1-F1
#
_cell.length_a   1.000
_cell.length_b   1.000
_cell.length_c   1.000
_cell.angle_alpha   90.00
_cell.angle_beta   90.00
_cell.angle_gamma   90.00
#
_symmetry.space_group_name_H-M   'P 1'
#
loop_
_entity.id
_entity.type
_entity.pdbx_description
1 polymer ?
#
loop_
_entity_poly.entity_id
_entity_poly.type
_entity_poly.pdbx_seq_one_letter_code
_entity_poly.pdbx_strand_id
1 'polypeptide(L)' 'MPHPDDFDYYLENGCEVMDHTLGIQKMPDGYHLLLNADGSHFFWMEKETGRESSIHWDKWAVYRGAVTDSSRAGKGE' A
#
# COMPACT_ATOMS: atom_id res chain seq x y z
N MET A 1 -3.57 15.69 -4.93
CA MET A 1 -3.96 14.84 -6.08
C MET A 1 -2.89 13.77 -6.12
N PRO A 2 -3.22 12.51 -5.79
CA PRO A 2 -2.29 11.43 -6.02
C PRO A 2 -2.12 11.22 -7.54
N HIS A 3 -0.89 10.94 -7.96
CA HIS A 3 -0.50 10.72 -9.34
C HIS A 3 0.04 9.30 -9.51
N PRO A 4 -0.12 8.67 -10.69
CA PRO A 4 0.41 7.32 -10.94
C PRO A 4 1.91 7.20 -10.70
N ASP A 5 2.65 8.30 -10.88
CA ASP A 5 4.10 8.38 -10.66
C ASP A 5 4.50 8.43 -9.18
N ASP A 6 3.53 8.60 -8.25
CA ASP A 6 3.79 8.67 -6.81
C ASP A 6 4.42 7.37 -6.28
N PHE A 7 4.10 6.23 -6.90
CA PHE A 7 4.70 4.95 -6.53
C PHE A 7 6.22 4.95 -6.77
N ASP A 8 6.66 5.37 -7.95
CA ASP A 8 8.08 5.44 -8.27
C ASP A 8 8.78 6.51 -7.41
N TYR A 9 8.12 7.65 -7.17
CA TYR A 9 8.63 8.67 -6.25
C TYR A 9 8.91 8.10 -4.85
N TYR A 10 8.00 7.32 -4.27
CA TYR A 10 8.23 6.74 -2.95
C TYR A 10 9.43 5.78 -2.92
N LEU A 11 9.60 4.96 -3.95
CA LEU A 11 10.74 4.06 -4.06
C LEU A 11 12.06 4.82 -4.21
N GLU A 12 12.08 5.86 -5.05
CA GLU A 12 13.25 6.72 -5.23
C GLU A 12 13.64 7.47 -3.95
N ASN A 13 12.68 7.77 -3.08
CA ASN A 13 12.90 8.45 -1.80
C ASN A 13 13.12 7.48 -0.62
N GLY A 14 13.34 6.19 -0.89
CA GLY A 14 13.79 5.21 0.10
C GLY A 14 12.68 4.39 0.76
N CYS A 15 11.44 4.48 0.30
CA CYS A 15 10.41 3.52 0.72
C CYS A 15 10.65 2.16 0.07
N GLU A 16 10.24 1.10 0.76
CA GLU A 16 10.49 -0.28 0.33
C GLU A 16 9.19 -1.06 0.17
N VAL A 17 9.07 -1.83 -0.93
CA VAL A 17 7.95 -2.76 -1.12
C VAL A 17 8.12 -3.98 -0.20
N MET A 18 7.17 -4.15 0.71
CA MET A 18 7.20 -5.16 1.77
C MET A 18 6.16 -6.27 1.60
N ASP A 19 5.58 -6.43 0.40
CA ASP A 19 4.57 -7.46 0.09
C ASP A 19 5.02 -8.87 0.51
N HIS A 20 6.29 -9.18 0.27
CA HIS A 20 6.91 -10.47 0.60
C HIS A 20 6.89 -10.79 2.10
N THR A 21 6.71 -9.78 2.96
CA THR A 21 6.71 -9.96 4.42
C THR A 21 5.37 -10.45 4.97
N LEU A 22 4.32 -10.55 4.14
CA LEU A 22 2.98 -11.02 4.52
C LEU A 22 2.86 -12.55 4.57
N GLY A 23 3.96 -13.28 4.36
CA GLY A 23 3.99 -14.74 4.45
C GLY A 23 3.12 -15.40 3.38
N ILE A 24 2.03 -16.05 3.81
CA ILE A 24 1.08 -16.71 2.89
C ILE A 24 0.06 -15.75 2.27
N GLN A 25 -0.13 -14.56 2.87
CA GLN A 25 -1.06 -13.57 2.37
C GLN A 25 -0.40 -12.72 1.28
N LYS A 26 -1.21 -12.24 0.33
CA LYS A 26 -0.79 -11.33 -0.73
C LYS A 26 -1.59 -10.05 -0.65
N MET A 27 -0.99 -8.93 -1.01
CA MET A 27 -1.74 -7.70 -1.22
C MET A 27 -2.83 -7.90 -2.29
N PRO A 28 -3.96 -7.19 -2.19
CA PRO A 28 -4.95 -7.16 -3.25
C PRO A 28 -4.35 -6.71 -4.59
N ASP A 29 -4.91 -7.16 -5.70
CA ASP A 29 -4.45 -6.78 -7.03
C ASP A 29 -4.44 -5.26 -7.20
N GLY A 30 -3.31 -4.71 -7.66
CA GLY A 30 -3.12 -3.26 -7.82
C GLY A 30 -2.66 -2.53 -6.56
N TYR A 31 -2.51 -3.21 -5.43
CA TYR A 31 -2.06 -2.63 -4.16
C TYR A 31 -0.66 -3.15 -3.78
N HIS A 32 0.15 -2.27 -3.21
CA HIS A 32 1.45 -2.63 -2.62
C HIS A 32 1.50 -2.19 -1.16
N LEU A 33 2.14 -3.01 -0.32
CA LEU A 33 2.53 -2.67 1.03
C LEU A 33 3.91 -2.00 0.97
N LEU A 34 4.01 -0.78 1.46
CA LEU A 34 5.27 -0.06 1.56
C LEU A 34 5.67 0.13 3.03
N LEU A 35 6.98 0.11 3.28
CA LEU A 35 7.61 0.64 4.48
C LEU A 35 8.15 2.03 4.16
N ASN A 36 7.88 3.00 5.03
CA ASN A 36 8.36 4.38 4.88
C ASN A 36 9.90 4.44 4.90
N ALA A 37 10.48 5.49 4.34
CA ALA A 37 11.92 5.72 4.22
C ALA A 37 12.68 5.72 5.57
N ASP A 38 12.00 6.02 6.68
CA ASP A 38 12.58 5.95 8.02
C ASP A 38 12.51 4.55 8.66
N GLY A 39 11.91 3.58 7.97
CA GLY A 39 11.77 2.19 8.43
C GLY A 39 10.77 1.98 9.58
N SER A 40 9.97 2.98 9.95
CA SER A 40 9.19 2.95 11.20
C SER A 40 7.72 2.58 11.02
N HIS A 41 7.12 2.89 9.87
CA HIS A 41 5.69 2.68 9.61
C HIS A 41 5.45 2.10 8.22
N PHE A 42 4.35 1.37 8.11
CA PHE A 42 3.84 0.80 6.88
C PHE A 42 2.65 1.61 6.36
N PHE A 43 2.41 1.54 5.06
CA PHE A 43 1.21 2.04 4.40
C PHE A 43 0.94 1.21 3.13
N TRP A 44 -0.28 1.24 2.61
CA TRP A 44 -0.55 0.67 1.29
C TRP A 44 -0.67 1.79 0.26
N MET A 45 -0.33 1.47 -0.98
CA MET A 45 -0.57 2.34 -2.13
C MET A 45 -1.25 1.56 -3.25
N GLU A 46 -2.26 2.19 -3.85
CA GLU A 46 -2.94 1.75 -5.07
C GLU A 46 -2.21 2.31 -6.29
N LYS A 47 -1.71 1.41 -7.14
CA LYS A 47 -0.79 1.76 -8.24
C LYS A 47 -1.43 2.63 -9.33
N GLU A 48 -2.70 2.37 -9.67
CA GLU A 48 -3.36 3.08 -10.78
C GLU A 48 -3.65 4.55 -10.44
N THR A 49 -3.96 4.83 -9.19
CA THR A 49 -4.42 6.15 -8.74
C THR A 49 -3.36 6.91 -7.96
N GLY A 50 -2.31 6.24 -7.49
CA GLY A 50 -1.33 6.76 -6.54
C GLY A 50 -1.90 6.93 -5.12
N ARG A 51 -3.13 6.47 -4.86
CA ARG A 51 -3.79 6.68 -3.58
C ARG A 51 -3.12 5.85 -2.50
N GLU A 52 -2.87 6.49 -1.36
CA GLU A 52 -2.23 5.86 -0.21
C GLU A 52 -3.14 5.77 1.01
N SER A 53 -2.81 4.86 1.90
CA SER A 53 -3.41 4.77 3.22
C SER A 53 -2.77 5.74 4.21
N SER A 54 -3.43 5.95 5.35
CA SER A 54 -2.72 6.44 6.53
C SER A 54 -1.62 5.45 6.94
N ILE A 55 -0.50 5.98 7.41
CA ILE A 55 0.62 5.17 7.92
C ILE A 55 0.25 4.46 9.23
N HIS A 56 0.82 3.28 9.47
CA HIS A 56 0.60 2.49 10.67
C HIS A 56 1.79 1.58 11.00
N TRP A 57 2.10 1.37 12.28
CA TRP A 57 3.25 0.57 12.73
C TRP A 57 3.07 -0.94 12.51
N ASP A 58 1.82 -1.43 12.50
CA ASP A 58 1.48 -2.82 12.19
C ASP A 58 1.12 -2.99 10.71
N LYS A 59 1.94 -3.74 9.96
CA LYS A 59 1.70 -4.10 8.56
C LYS A 59 0.39 -4.88 8.35
N TRP A 60 -0.05 -5.66 9.34
CA TRP A 60 -1.30 -6.43 9.19
C TRP A 60 -2.52 -5.53 9.27
N ALA A 61 -2.45 -4.42 10.02
CA ALA A 61 -3.50 -3.40 10.01
C ALA A 61 -3.59 -2.72 8.63
N VAL A 62 -2.44 -2.39 8.03
CA VAL A 62 -2.35 -1.84 6.68
C VAL A 62 -2.93 -2.82 5.65
N TYR A 63 -2.52 -4.09 5.68
CA TYR A 63 -3.07 -5.13 4.81
C TYR A 63 -4.60 -5.23 4.90
N ARG A 64 -5.15 -5.31 6.12
CA ARG A 64 -6.61 -5.36 6.33
C ARG A 64 -7.30 -4.11 5.78
N GLY A 65 -6.67 -2.95 5.90
CA GLY A 65 -7.12 -1.70 5.29
C GLY A 65 -7.20 -1.81 3.76
N ALA A 66 -6.14 -2.30 3.12
CA ALA A 66 -6.08 -2.48 1.67
C ALA A 66 -7.16 -3.46 1.17
N VAL A 67 -7.34 -4.59 1.85
CA VAL A 67 -8.41 -5.56 1.52
C VAL A 67 -9.79 -4.92 1.64
N THR A 68 -10.01 -4.14 2.69
CA THR A 68 -11.29 -3.44 2.89
C THR A 68 -11.53 -2.42 1.78
N ASP A 69 -10.50 -1.66 1.41
CA ASP A 69 -10.58 -0.67 0.34
C ASP A 69 -10.85 -1.31 -1.03
N SER A 70 -10.05 -2.29 -1.42
CA SER A 70 -10.22 -3.08 -2.65
C SER A 70 -11.62 -3.69 -2.75
N SER A 71 -12.17 -4.22 -1.65
CA SER A 71 -13.53 -4.78 -1.63
C SER A 71 -14.64 -3.76 -1.81
N ARG A 72 -14.38 -2.48 -1.51
CA ARG A 72 -15.32 -1.37 -1.72
C ARG A 72 -15.23 -0.83 -3.15
N ALA A 73 -14.02 -0.78 -3.72
CA ALA A 73 -13.81 -0.40 -5.12
C ALA A 73 -14.51 -1.40 -6.07
N GLY A 74 -14.50 -2.69 -5.74
CA GLY A 74 -15.22 -3.73 -6.50
C GLY A 74 -16.75 -3.76 -6.34
N LYS A 75 -17.35 -2.87 -5.53
CA LYS A 75 -18.81 -2.77 -5.32
C LYS A 75 -19.47 -1.59 -6.03
N GLY A 76 -18.78 -0.97 -6.99
CA GLY A 76 -19.38 -0.02 -7.92
C GLY A 76 -20.10 -0.74 -9.06
N GLU A 77 -21.31 -1.25 -8.80
CA GLU A 77 -22.34 -1.55 -9.81
C GLU A 77 -23.38 -0.42 -9.81
#